data_AF-A0A1F2RR25-F1
#
_entry.id   AF-A0A1F2RR25-F1
#
_cell.length_a   1.000
_cell.length_b   1.000
_cell.length_c   1.000
_cell.angle_alpha   90.00
_cell.angle_beta   90.00
_cell.angle_gamma   90.00
#
_symmetry.space_group_name_H-M   'P 1'
#
loop_
_entity.id
_entity.type
_entity.pdbx_description
1 polymer ?
#
loop_
_entity_poly.entity_id
_entity_poly.type
_entity_poly.pdbx_seq_one_letter_code
_entity_poly.pdbx_strand_id
1 'polypeptide(L)'
;MIRSFTAWLTGAVCWIAFSAAWLAAQQPANIILHNGKILTADGNFSTAEAVAITGNKFSAVGANQEVLQQAGPNTLKIDLKGRTVVPGLIDTHLHITGPGPYATTIPPEKRRSFTLDWRAVTNKQDALNQIKAIMERFKPPAGEWIAFGSSGLSTVEKVKILLDDMHARDLDTVLPNNPAILTVGIPDENGLFVNGKALDILFSKHGDFIRKYGRFWLGSNGLPDGHLEPPATRLILNTYAPRRESADMAPGILSRLQELSAQGHTTISTKMRLNEIDAYKMLEKQSEQVVRLAYGLGFDYFGSVEDPATGLKRFENVMGSGSDINWVVSLSPSSLDGASTRACTNQKRTAAFGILDTWWPVGQCHTDNEFRGGSGRAANINGNYFRDFIVNMGRYNLRLANDHVAGDRSVSNLMNIIEQVRSQYGATAAKNWAFDHCTLVDPKDFQRAARLGVTFSCAPKYIQSVAPEAAEAYGPQVANTFVVPVKSLLDAGAKVVYEADRDTYVWEDLELLMTRKDEDGKVWGPQERIDKTTALKMATRWASEYVLKPQLLGSIETGKLADLAVIDRDYMTIPAEQVSDIQAQLTVMDGKVVFVQTG
;
A
#
# COMPACT_ATOMS: atom_id res chain seq x y z
N MET A 1 49.91 17.29 -73.41
CA MET A 1 48.67 17.03 -72.64
C MET A 1 48.54 15.53 -72.46
N ILE A 2 49.04 15.01 -71.35
CA ILE A 2 48.22 14.49 -70.23
C ILE A 2 47.12 13.54 -70.73
N ARG A 3 47.33 12.24 -70.54
CA ARG A 3 46.45 11.41 -69.69
C ARG A 3 47.12 10.08 -69.42
N SER A 4 47.40 9.87 -68.14
CA SER A 4 48.05 8.72 -67.54
C SER A 4 47.15 8.22 -66.40
N PHE A 5 47.28 6.93 -66.08
CA PHE A 5 46.85 6.24 -64.84
C PHE A 5 45.34 6.02 -64.63
N THR A 6 44.82 4.90 -64.11
CA THR A 6 45.27 3.51 -63.83
C THR A 6 44.00 2.78 -63.36
N ALA A 7 43.75 1.57 -63.86
CA ALA A 7 43.74 0.31 -63.10
C ALA A 7 43.01 0.33 -61.73
N TRP A 8 41.85 -0.35 -61.72
CA TRP A 8 41.10 -0.75 -60.55
C TRP A 8 41.83 -1.86 -59.78
N LEU A 9 41.99 -1.69 -58.47
CA LEU A 9 42.40 -2.75 -57.55
C LEU A 9 41.36 -2.86 -56.43
N THR A 10 40.61 -3.96 -56.45
CA THR A 10 39.65 -4.38 -55.45
C THR A 10 40.38 -4.85 -54.19
N GLY A 11 40.41 -4.00 -53.15
CA GLY A 11 40.81 -4.37 -51.81
C GLY A 11 39.59 -4.75 -50.97
N ALA A 12 39.42 -6.04 -50.68
CA ALA A 12 38.46 -6.54 -49.71
C ALA A 12 38.94 -6.19 -48.29
N VAL A 13 38.33 -5.18 -47.67
CA VAL A 13 38.43 -4.95 -46.22
C VAL A 13 37.29 -5.71 -45.56
N CYS A 14 37.55 -6.94 -45.13
CA CYS A 14 36.72 -7.65 -44.16
C CYS A 14 36.81 -6.89 -42.83
N TRP A 15 35.85 -5.99 -42.59
CA TRP A 15 35.64 -5.43 -41.26
C TRP A 15 35.17 -6.55 -40.34
N ILE A 16 36.03 -6.90 -39.39
CA ILE A 16 35.73 -7.72 -38.22
C ILE A 16 34.73 -6.93 -37.37
N ALA A 17 33.44 -7.08 -37.66
CA ALA A 17 32.35 -6.72 -36.77
C ALA A 17 32.11 -7.88 -35.78
N PHE A 18 33.14 -8.31 -35.05
CA PHE A 18 32.98 -9.17 -33.88
C PHE A 18 32.52 -8.31 -32.70
N SER A 19 31.23 -7.98 -32.76
CA SER A 19 30.28 -7.84 -31.65
C SER A 19 30.85 -7.52 -30.26
N ALA A 20 30.55 -6.31 -29.76
CA ALA A 20 30.50 -6.01 -28.32
C ALA A 20 29.59 -6.98 -27.53
N ALA A 21 28.68 -7.70 -28.21
CA ALA A 21 27.88 -8.78 -27.63
C ALA A 21 28.70 -10.04 -27.25
N TRP A 22 29.86 -10.30 -27.87
CA TRP A 22 30.74 -11.42 -27.47
C TRP A 22 31.54 -11.10 -26.19
N LEU A 23 31.94 -9.83 -26.01
CA LEU A 23 32.64 -9.36 -24.80
C LEU A 23 31.72 -9.31 -23.57
N ALA A 24 30.42 -9.07 -23.76
CA ALA A 24 29.43 -9.12 -22.68
C ALA A 24 29.16 -10.57 -22.20
N ALA A 25 29.35 -11.58 -23.06
CA ALA A 25 29.18 -13.00 -22.73
C ALA A 25 30.36 -13.61 -21.94
N GLN A 26 31.39 -12.83 -21.63
CA GLN A 26 32.63 -13.30 -20.98
C GLN A 26 32.99 -12.58 -19.67
N GLN A 27 32.12 -11.71 -19.15
CA GLN A 27 32.37 -11.09 -17.84
C GLN A 27 32.14 -12.14 -16.74
N PRO A 28 33.16 -12.45 -15.92
CA PRO A 28 32.99 -13.38 -14.81
C PRO A 28 31.96 -12.85 -13.81
N ALA A 29 31.30 -13.75 -13.09
CA ALA A 29 30.32 -13.39 -12.09
C ALA A 29 30.94 -12.54 -10.97
N ASN A 30 30.21 -11.55 -10.46
CA ASN A 30 30.59 -10.79 -9.28
C ASN A 30 30.35 -11.62 -8.00
N ILE A 31 29.22 -12.32 -7.93
CA ILE A 31 28.82 -13.16 -6.79
C ILE A 31 28.35 -14.51 -7.33
N ILE A 32 28.77 -15.60 -6.70
CA ILE A 32 28.19 -16.93 -6.89
C ILE A 32 27.74 -17.46 -5.53
N LEU A 33 26.45 -17.79 -5.41
CA LEU A 33 25.93 -18.53 -4.27
C LEU A 33 25.77 -19.99 -4.69
N HIS A 34 26.39 -20.92 -3.98
CA HIS A 34 26.42 -22.33 -4.37
C HIS A 34 26.21 -23.25 -3.16
N ASN A 35 26.01 -24.55 -3.44
CA ASN A 35 25.75 -25.59 -2.45
C ASN A 35 24.52 -25.27 -1.59
N GLY A 36 23.43 -24.83 -2.24
CA GLY A 36 22.16 -24.53 -1.57
C GLY A 36 20.97 -25.18 -2.23
N LYS A 37 19.78 -24.93 -1.67
CA LYS A 37 18.49 -25.28 -2.26
C LYS A 37 17.84 -24.00 -2.80
N ILE A 38 17.99 -23.73 -4.09
CA ILE A 38 17.47 -22.52 -4.72
C ILE A 38 16.04 -22.78 -5.18
N LEU A 39 15.04 -22.19 -4.52
CA LEU A 39 13.66 -22.19 -5.00
C LEU A 39 13.52 -21.10 -6.06
N THR A 40 13.38 -21.47 -7.34
CA THR A 40 13.46 -20.48 -8.42
C THR A 40 12.20 -19.62 -8.54
N ALA A 41 11.05 -20.16 -8.10
CA ALA A 41 9.72 -19.62 -8.37
C ALA A 41 9.50 -19.30 -9.86
N ASP A 42 10.12 -20.05 -10.76
CA ASP A 42 9.79 -20.01 -12.18
C ASP A 42 8.36 -20.54 -12.44
N GLY A 43 7.94 -20.58 -13.70
CA GLY A 43 6.60 -21.08 -14.05
C GLY A 43 6.33 -22.50 -13.55
N ASN A 44 7.36 -23.35 -13.50
CA ASN A 44 7.30 -24.74 -13.08
C ASN A 44 7.60 -24.94 -11.58
N PHE A 45 7.95 -23.85 -10.87
CA PHE A 45 8.44 -23.88 -9.49
C PHE A 45 9.63 -24.84 -9.32
N SER A 46 10.60 -24.75 -10.22
CA SER A 46 11.80 -25.60 -10.21
C SER A 46 12.74 -25.29 -9.05
N THR A 47 13.72 -26.19 -8.84
CA THR A 47 14.82 -25.97 -7.89
C THR A 47 16.16 -26.01 -8.61
N ALA A 48 17.13 -25.25 -8.11
CA ALA A 48 18.53 -25.28 -8.53
C ALA A 48 19.48 -25.41 -7.33
N GLU A 49 20.77 -25.58 -7.58
CA GLU A 49 21.77 -25.74 -6.52
C GLU A 49 22.65 -24.49 -6.34
N ALA A 50 22.75 -23.67 -7.39
CA ALA A 50 23.60 -22.48 -7.42
C ALA A 50 23.06 -21.39 -8.35
N VAL A 51 23.49 -20.15 -8.08
CA VAL A 51 23.24 -18.98 -8.93
C VAL A 51 24.51 -18.15 -9.10
N ALA A 52 24.71 -17.59 -10.29
CA ALA A 52 25.73 -16.60 -10.59
C ALA A 52 25.08 -15.25 -10.86
N ILE A 53 25.69 -14.18 -10.32
CA ILE A 53 25.25 -12.80 -10.47
C ILE A 53 26.36 -12.01 -11.16
N THR A 54 26.04 -11.37 -12.29
CA THR A 54 26.94 -10.45 -13.01
C THR A 54 26.26 -9.09 -13.13
N GLY A 55 26.91 -8.04 -12.64
CA GLY A 55 26.28 -6.73 -12.43
C GLY A 55 25.11 -6.85 -11.46
N ASN A 56 23.91 -6.59 -11.96
CA ASN A 56 22.67 -6.66 -11.19
C ASN A 56 21.72 -7.78 -11.62
N LYS A 57 22.19 -8.77 -12.40
CA LYS A 57 21.36 -9.83 -12.97
C LYS A 57 21.87 -11.23 -12.67
N PHE A 58 20.96 -12.19 -12.65
CA PHE A 58 21.31 -13.60 -12.71
C PHE A 58 21.92 -13.94 -14.07
N SER A 59 23.20 -14.29 -14.11
CA SER A 59 23.91 -14.73 -15.32
C SER A 59 23.85 -16.24 -15.52
N ALA A 60 23.64 -17.02 -14.45
CA ALA A 60 23.28 -18.43 -14.51
C ALA A 60 22.51 -18.89 -13.27
N VAL A 61 21.70 -19.92 -13.46
CA VAL A 61 20.92 -20.62 -12.42
C VAL A 61 20.95 -22.10 -12.79
N GLY A 62 21.41 -22.98 -11.90
CA GLY A 62 21.54 -24.40 -12.25
C GLY A 62 22.33 -25.23 -11.24
N ALA A 63 22.99 -26.27 -11.74
CA ALA A 63 23.82 -27.18 -10.94
C ALA A 63 25.11 -26.50 -10.46
N ASN A 64 25.62 -26.93 -9.30
CA ASN A 64 26.83 -26.36 -8.70
C ASN A 64 28.01 -26.30 -9.67
N GLN A 65 28.31 -27.43 -10.33
CA GLN A 65 29.48 -27.57 -11.19
C GLN A 65 29.44 -26.62 -12.40
N GLU A 66 28.25 -26.39 -12.97
CA GLU A 66 28.06 -25.54 -14.14
C GLU A 66 28.17 -24.06 -13.77
N VAL A 67 27.49 -23.65 -12.70
CA VAL A 67 27.47 -22.25 -12.26
C VAL A 67 28.84 -21.82 -11.75
N LEU A 68 29.56 -22.69 -11.03
CA LEU A 68 30.91 -22.39 -10.51
C LEU A 68 31.95 -22.13 -11.60
N GLN A 69 31.72 -22.60 -12.84
CA GLN A 69 32.60 -22.32 -13.98
C GLN A 69 32.56 -20.84 -14.42
N GLN A 70 31.52 -20.09 -14.03
CA GLN A 70 31.42 -18.65 -14.31
C GLN A 70 32.28 -17.78 -13.38
N ALA A 71 32.99 -18.40 -12.43
CA ALA A 71 33.85 -17.67 -11.51
C ALA A 71 35.12 -17.14 -12.20
N GLY A 72 35.41 -15.87 -11.99
CA GLY A 72 36.71 -15.26 -12.25
C GLY A 72 37.53 -15.07 -10.97
N PRO A 73 38.73 -14.48 -11.07
CA PRO A 73 39.63 -14.27 -9.95
C PRO A 73 39.05 -13.43 -8.80
N ASN A 74 38.12 -12.53 -9.10
CA ASN A 74 37.51 -11.60 -8.12
C ASN A 74 36.07 -11.98 -7.73
N THR A 75 35.59 -13.15 -8.16
CA THR A 75 34.23 -13.59 -7.84
C THR A 75 34.12 -13.91 -6.36
N LEU A 76 33.16 -13.28 -5.68
CA LEU A 76 32.77 -13.66 -4.32
C LEU A 76 31.98 -14.97 -4.38
N LYS A 77 32.58 -16.06 -3.88
CA LYS A 77 31.91 -17.37 -3.77
C LYS A 77 31.36 -17.55 -2.36
N ILE A 78 30.04 -17.74 -2.26
CA ILE A 78 29.32 -17.95 -1.01
C ILE A 78 28.83 -19.40 -0.98
N ASP A 79 29.44 -20.21 -0.11
CA ASP A 79 28.96 -21.56 0.20
C ASP A 79 27.75 -21.48 1.14
N LEU A 80 26.58 -21.86 0.63
CA LEU A 80 25.30 -21.80 1.35
C LEU A 80 25.17 -22.92 2.40
N LYS A 81 26.02 -23.96 2.35
CA LYS A 81 25.99 -25.10 3.27
C LYS A 81 24.61 -25.76 3.37
N GLY A 82 23.95 -25.93 2.23
CA GLY A 82 22.61 -26.52 2.11
C GLY A 82 21.45 -25.59 2.45
N ARG A 83 21.70 -24.32 2.80
CA ARG A 83 20.62 -23.34 3.08
C ARG A 83 19.72 -23.12 1.87
N THR A 84 18.50 -22.71 2.16
CA THR A 84 17.50 -22.42 1.13
C THR A 84 17.61 -20.98 0.66
N VAL A 85 17.39 -20.76 -0.62
CA VAL A 85 17.30 -19.44 -1.24
C VAL A 85 15.93 -19.27 -1.87
N VAL A 86 15.31 -18.14 -1.64
CA VAL A 86 14.04 -17.74 -2.27
C VAL A 86 14.26 -16.48 -3.12
N PRO A 87 13.41 -16.20 -4.12
CA PRO A 87 13.42 -14.89 -4.78
C PRO A 87 13.17 -13.78 -3.76
N GLY A 88 13.68 -12.58 -4.04
CA GLY A 88 13.45 -11.42 -3.18
C GLY A 88 11.96 -11.19 -2.99
N LEU A 89 11.55 -11.02 -1.73
CA LEU A 89 10.12 -10.92 -1.38
C LEU A 89 9.57 -9.56 -1.83
N ILE A 90 8.37 -9.60 -2.38
CA ILE A 90 7.61 -8.46 -2.86
C ILE A 90 6.34 -8.34 -2.03
N ASP A 91 6.22 -7.25 -1.29
CA ASP A 91 5.01 -6.88 -0.55
C ASP A 91 4.18 -5.91 -1.40
N THR A 92 2.93 -6.25 -1.72
CA THR A 92 2.12 -5.41 -2.62
C THR A 92 1.37 -4.28 -1.93
N HIS A 93 1.36 -4.23 -0.59
CA HIS A 93 0.79 -3.11 0.16
C HIS A 93 1.35 -3.05 1.59
N LEU A 94 2.14 -2.01 1.89
CA LEU A 94 2.74 -1.81 3.22
C LEU A 94 2.75 -0.33 3.64
N HIS A 95 2.32 -0.03 4.87
CA HIS A 95 2.41 1.30 5.46
C HIS A 95 3.74 1.52 6.18
N ILE A 96 4.61 2.33 5.58
CA ILE A 96 5.99 2.58 6.07
C ILE A 96 6.06 3.84 6.94
N THR A 97 5.21 4.81 6.67
CA THR A 97 5.25 6.17 7.26
C THR A 97 4.12 6.42 8.27
N GLY A 98 3.34 5.37 8.61
CA GLY A 98 2.25 5.40 9.59
C GLY A 98 2.73 5.62 11.03
N PRO A 99 1.82 5.61 12.03
CA PRO A 99 2.15 5.82 13.44
C PRO A 99 2.90 4.61 14.07
N GLY A 100 3.95 4.13 13.40
CA GLY A 100 4.94 3.24 13.99
C GLY A 100 6.01 4.03 14.77
N PRO A 101 6.98 3.34 15.40
CA PRO A 101 8.00 3.96 16.25
C PRO A 101 8.74 5.10 15.53
N TYR A 102 8.95 4.98 14.22
CA TYR A 102 9.69 5.94 13.42
C TYR A 102 8.97 7.28 13.19
N ALA A 103 7.65 7.28 13.02
CA ALA A 103 6.88 8.52 12.87
C ALA A 103 6.85 9.37 14.16
N THR A 104 7.06 8.74 15.33
CA THR A 104 7.09 9.43 16.63
C THR A 104 8.43 10.13 16.92
N THR A 105 9.48 9.84 16.15
CA THR A 105 10.81 10.47 16.33
C THR A 105 10.84 11.94 15.94
N ILE A 106 9.89 12.39 15.12
CA ILE A 106 9.78 13.80 14.71
C ILE A 106 8.99 14.54 15.80
N PRO A 107 9.58 15.58 16.43
CA PRO A 107 8.90 16.36 17.46
C PRO A 107 7.54 16.89 16.98
N PRO A 108 6.47 16.84 17.81
CA PRO A 108 5.15 17.37 17.47
C PRO A 108 5.19 18.79 16.90
N GLU A 109 6.10 19.62 17.41
CA GLU A 109 6.33 20.99 16.95
C GLU A 109 6.71 21.03 15.48
N LYS A 110 7.64 20.16 15.02
CA LYS A 110 8.00 20.06 13.60
C LYS A 110 6.86 19.52 12.75
N ARG A 111 6.04 18.62 13.30
CA ARG A 111 4.88 18.04 12.60
C ARG A 111 3.67 18.95 12.55
N ARG A 112 3.61 19.99 13.38
CA ARG A 112 2.41 20.81 13.68
C ARG A 112 1.19 19.93 14.00
N SER A 113 1.44 18.80 14.66
CA SER A 113 0.44 17.78 14.97
C SER A 113 0.62 17.35 16.42
N PHE A 114 -0.37 17.65 17.25
CA PHE A 114 -0.38 17.40 18.68
C PHE A 114 -1.43 16.37 19.06
N THR A 115 -1.33 15.75 20.23
CA THR A 115 -2.29 14.73 20.69
C THR A 115 -3.05 15.25 21.91
N LEU A 116 -4.37 15.16 21.87
CA LEU A 116 -5.24 15.39 23.02
C LEU A 116 -5.41 14.08 23.81
N ASP A 117 -5.31 14.15 25.13
CA ASP A 117 -5.56 13.01 26.01
C ASP A 117 -7.02 13.02 26.49
N TRP A 118 -7.83 12.19 25.83
CA TRP A 118 -9.24 12.02 26.13
C TRP A 118 -9.50 11.23 27.41
N ARG A 119 -8.48 10.64 28.05
CA ARG A 119 -8.65 10.04 29.38
C ARG A 119 -9.01 11.08 30.43
N ALA A 120 -8.45 12.28 30.29
CA ALA A 120 -8.69 13.41 31.18
C ALA A 120 -9.90 14.28 30.79
N VAL A 121 -10.59 13.96 29.68
CA VAL A 121 -11.73 14.75 29.19
C VAL A 121 -13.03 14.21 29.79
N THR A 122 -13.71 15.06 30.56
CA THR A 122 -15.04 14.78 31.14
C THR A 122 -16.14 15.66 30.55
N ASN A 123 -15.76 16.76 29.92
CA ASN A 123 -16.64 17.70 29.23
C ASN A 123 -15.86 18.43 28.12
N LYS A 124 -16.54 19.14 27.22
CA LYS A 124 -15.86 19.82 26.10
C LYS A 124 -14.82 20.88 26.52
N GLN A 125 -15.00 21.53 27.68
CA GLN A 125 -14.07 22.56 28.16
C GLN A 125 -12.70 21.96 28.49
N ASP A 126 -12.62 20.70 28.95
CA ASP A 126 -11.35 20.02 29.22
C ASP A 126 -10.52 19.88 27.94
N ALA A 127 -11.15 19.47 26.83
CA ALA A 127 -10.49 19.37 25.53
C ALA A 127 -10.02 20.76 25.02
N LEU A 128 -10.87 21.78 25.15
CA LEU A 128 -10.52 23.16 24.78
C LEU A 128 -9.34 23.70 25.62
N ASN A 129 -9.30 23.38 26.92
CA ASN A 129 -8.19 23.78 27.80
C ASN A 129 -6.87 23.11 27.40
N GLN A 130 -6.89 21.83 27.01
CA GLN A 130 -5.70 21.15 26.46
C GLN A 130 -5.20 21.85 25.18
N ILE A 131 -6.11 22.17 24.24
CA ILE A 131 -5.77 22.90 23.01
C ILE A 131 -5.15 24.27 23.34
N LYS A 132 -5.78 25.03 24.24
CA LYS A 132 -5.27 26.34 24.67
C LYS A 132 -3.86 26.25 25.24
N ALA A 133 -3.60 25.28 26.11
CA ALA A 133 -2.27 25.07 26.70
C ALA A 133 -1.21 24.73 25.64
N ILE A 134 -1.56 23.91 24.63
CA ILE A 134 -0.69 23.60 23.50
C ILE A 134 -0.36 24.89 22.71
N MET A 135 -1.37 25.70 22.42
CA MET A 135 -1.21 26.95 21.66
C MET A 135 -0.39 28.00 22.43
N GLU A 136 -0.56 28.12 23.74
CA GLU A 136 0.23 29.03 24.59
C GLU A 136 1.70 28.62 24.69
N ARG A 137 1.97 27.31 24.69
CA ARG A 137 3.33 26.76 24.68
C ARG A 137 4.01 26.94 23.33
N PHE A 138 3.31 26.61 22.25
CA PHE A 138 3.91 26.51 20.91
C PHE A 138 3.92 27.84 20.14
N LYS A 139 2.90 28.68 20.33
CA LYS A 139 2.75 30.01 19.69
C LYS A 139 2.99 29.99 18.17
N PRO A 140 2.25 29.16 17.41
CA PRO A 140 2.39 29.14 15.95
C PRO A 140 2.02 30.50 15.33
N PRO A 141 2.68 30.91 14.22
CA PRO A 141 2.26 32.05 13.42
C PRO A 141 0.76 32.03 13.08
N ALA A 142 0.14 33.22 13.04
CA ALA A 142 -1.26 33.35 12.66
C ALA A 142 -1.49 32.84 11.22
N GLY A 143 -2.60 32.12 11.01
CA GLY A 143 -2.95 31.53 9.72
C GLY A 143 -2.29 30.18 9.41
N GLU A 144 -1.31 29.73 10.21
CA GLU A 144 -0.75 28.38 10.07
C GLU A 144 -1.77 27.32 10.50
N TRP A 145 -1.89 26.24 9.72
CA TRP A 145 -2.77 25.11 10.02
C TRP A 145 -2.19 24.26 11.14
N ILE A 146 -3.03 23.84 12.08
CA ILE A 146 -2.62 23.00 13.22
C ILE A 146 -3.48 21.74 13.27
N ALA A 147 -2.85 20.59 13.47
CA ALA A 147 -3.53 19.31 13.59
C ALA A 147 -3.53 18.79 15.04
N PHE A 148 -4.63 18.17 15.43
CA PHE A 148 -4.83 17.51 16.71
C PHE A 148 -5.29 16.08 16.48
N GLY A 149 -4.60 15.13 17.10
CA GLY A 149 -4.98 13.73 17.21
C GLY A 149 -5.65 13.44 18.54
N SER A 150 -6.18 12.23 18.68
CA SER A 150 -6.87 11.78 19.89
C SER A 150 -6.21 10.54 20.46
N SER A 151 -5.92 10.53 21.77
CA SER A 151 -5.51 9.34 22.53
C SER A 151 -6.52 9.06 23.64
N GLY A 152 -6.89 7.80 23.86
CA GLY A 152 -7.78 7.41 24.96
C GLY A 152 -9.26 7.77 24.77
N LEU A 153 -9.69 8.01 23.54
CA LEU A 153 -11.10 8.19 23.17
C LEU A 153 -11.81 6.83 23.17
N SER A 154 -12.26 6.38 24.34
CA SER A 154 -12.61 4.97 24.57
C SER A 154 -14.00 4.70 25.15
N THR A 155 -14.81 5.72 25.46
CA THR A 155 -16.15 5.53 26.07
C THR A 155 -17.23 6.26 25.29
N VAL A 156 -18.49 5.81 25.42
CA VAL A 156 -19.67 6.42 24.78
C VAL A 156 -19.70 7.91 25.09
N GLU A 157 -19.48 8.26 26.36
CA GLU A 157 -19.58 9.62 26.88
C GLU A 157 -18.55 10.54 26.21
N LYS A 158 -17.31 10.06 26.03
CA LYS A 158 -16.25 10.84 25.38
C LYS A 158 -16.52 11.04 23.88
N VAL A 159 -17.08 10.02 23.23
CA VAL A 159 -17.49 10.15 21.83
C VAL A 159 -18.65 11.13 21.68
N LYS A 160 -19.62 11.15 22.61
CA LYS A 160 -20.69 12.16 22.64
C LYS A 160 -20.13 13.57 22.80
N ILE A 161 -19.15 13.75 23.69
CA ILE A 161 -18.48 15.05 23.85
C ILE A 161 -17.88 15.51 22.52
N LEU A 162 -17.15 14.64 21.83
CA LEU A 162 -16.52 14.98 20.54
C LEU A 162 -17.55 15.23 19.43
N LEU A 163 -18.50 14.32 19.26
CA LEU A 163 -19.38 14.30 18.08
C LEU A 163 -20.63 15.16 18.26
N ASP A 164 -21.23 15.16 19.45
CA ASP A 164 -22.53 15.77 19.71
C ASP A 164 -22.41 17.13 20.43
N ASP A 165 -21.51 17.28 21.41
CA ASP A 165 -21.42 18.51 22.24
C ASP A 165 -20.49 19.60 21.69
N MET A 166 -19.48 19.22 20.90
CA MET A 166 -18.50 20.14 20.31
C MET A 166 -18.93 20.63 18.92
N HIS A 167 -18.74 21.94 18.68
CA HIS A 167 -18.99 22.59 17.39
C HIS A 167 -17.81 23.45 16.96
N ALA A 168 -17.70 23.74 15.66
CA ALA A 168 -16.59 24.50 15.07
C ALA A 168 -16.28 25.82 15.81
N ARG A 169 -17.32 26.51 16.31
CA ARG A 169 -17.20 27.76 17.06
C ARG A 169 -16.62 27.60 18.46
N ASP A 170 -16.73 26.41 19.08
CA ASP A 170 -16.06 26.13 20.35
C ASP A 170 -14.53 26.18 20.16
N LEU A 171 -14.02 25.61 19.07
CA LEU A 171 -12.59 25.65 18.74
C LEU A 171 -12.10 27.08 18.44
N ASP A 172 -12.94 27.94 17.84
CA ASP A 172 -12.58 29.35 17.57
C ASP A 172 -12.22 30.12 18.85
N THR A 173 -12.76 29.73 20.03
CA THR A 173 -12.48 30.39 21.31
C THR A 173 -11.04 30.21 21.80
N VAL A 174 -10.38 29.13 21.37
CA VAL A 174 -9.00 28.79 21.77
C VAL A 174 -8.02 28.85 20.59
N LEU A 175 -8.52 28.92 19.36
CA LEU A 175 -7.76 29.01 18.11
C LEU A 175 -8.26 30.17 17.22
N PRO A 176 -8.35 31.43 17.71
CA PRO A 176 -9.00 32.51 16.97
C PRO A 176 -8.26 32.88 15.67
N ASN A 177 -6.96 32.59 15.61
CA ASN A 177 -6.09 33.03 14.53
C ASN A 177 -5.66 31.91 13.58
N ASN A 178 -5.88 30.65 13.93
CA ASN A 178 -5.32 29.50 13.23
C ASN A 178 -6.43 28.54 12.79
N PRO A 179 -6.47 28.13 11.50
CA PRO A 179 -7.33 27.02 11.09
C PRO A 179 -6.85 25.71 11.74
N ALA A 180 -7.78 24.87 12.19
CA ALA A 180 -7.46 23.66 12.93
C ALA A 180 -8.19 22.42 12.43
N ILE A 181 -7.53 21.29 12.61
CA ILE A 181 -8.01 19.95 12.26
C ILE A 181 -7.92 19.09 13.52
N LEU A 182 -9.01 18.42 13.88
CA LEU A 182 -9.05 17.39 14.90
C LEU A 182 -9.48 16.07 14.24
N THR A 183 -8.66 15.02 14.34
CA THR A 183 -8.99 13.71 13.76
C THR A 183 -10.05 13.00 14.58
N VAL A 184 -11.14 12.58 13.94
CA VAL A 184 -12.30 11.96 14.57
C VAL A 184 -12.24 10.45 14.38
N GLY A 185 -11.26 9.83 15.05
CA GLY A 185 -11.05 8.38 15.07
C GLY A 185 -10.45 7.77 13.80
N ILE A 186 -10.15 6.48 13.88
CA ILE A 186 -9.63 5.65 12.78
C ILE A 186 -10.75 5.37 11.78
N PRO A 187 -10.51 5.15 10.48
CA PRO A 187 -9.26 5.48 9.82
C PRO A 187 -9.14 7.00 9.68
N ASP A 188 -7.91 7.49 9.84
CA ASP A 188 -7.54 8.90 10.00
C ASP A 188 -7.99 9.84 8.86
N GLU A 189 -8.53 9.29 7.77
CA GLU A 189 -9.02 10.01 6.59
C GLU A 189 -10.57 10.11 6.51
N ASN A 190 -11.31 9.33 7.32
CA ASN A 190 -12.76 9.18 7.19
C ASN A 190 -13.60 10.17 8.00
N GLY A 191 -13.02 10.90 8.95
CA GLY A 191 -13.73 11.92 9.72
C GLY A 191 -12.78 12.98 10.29
N LEU A 192 -13.03 14.25 9.97
CA LEU A 192 -12.32 15.38 10.57
C LEU A 192 -13.30 16.33 11.23
N PHE A 193 -12.87 16.93 12.32
CA PHE A 193 -13.55 18.05 12.96
C PHE A 193 -12.70 19.30 12.82
N VAL A 194 -13.27 20.38 12.30
CA VAL A 194 -12.53 21.62 11.99
C VAL A 194 -13.20 22.85 12.63
N ASN A 195 -12.41 23.89 12.88
CA ASN A 195 -12.91 25.16 13.43
C ASN A 195 -13.55 26.07 12.37
N GLY A 196 -14.14 27.18 12.81
CA GLY A 196 -14.82 28.13 11.92
C GLY A 196 -13.88 28.73 10.89
N LYS A 197 -12.63 29.06 11.28
CA LYS A 197 -11.63 29.58 10.34
C LYS A 197 -11.29 28.59 9.21
N ALA A 198 -11.18 27.30 9.52
CA ALA A 198 -10.97 26.28 8.52
C ALA A 198 -12.18 26.15 7.58
N LEU A 199 -13.41 26.18 8.11
CA LEU A 199 -14.63 26.20 7.29
C LEU A 199 -14.67 27.41 6.36
N ASP A 200 -14.34 28.61 6.84
CA ASP A 200 -14.32 29.83 6.04
C ASP A 200 -13.33 29.71 4.86
N ILE A 201 -12.13 29.17 5.09
CA ILE A 201 -11.14 28.93 4.04
C ILE A 201 -11.66 27.90 3.03
N LEU A 202 -12.25 26.80 3.50
CA LEU A 202 -12.73 25.72 2.65
C LEU A 202 -13.90 26.16 1.76
N PHE A 203 -14.93 26.78 2.33
CA PHE A 203 -16.11 27.20 1.58
C PHE A 203 -15.85 28.42 0.69
N SER A 204 -14.88 29.28 1.02
CA SER A 204 -14.49 30.39 0.15
C SER A 204 -13.70 29.94 -1.09
N LYS A 205 -12.86 28.91 -0.95
CA LYS A 205 -12.00 28.43 -2.05
C LYS A 205 -12.58 27.25 -2.84
N HIS A 206 -13.34 26.39 -2.17
CA HIS A 206 -13.82 25.10 -2.71
C HIS A 206 -15.34 24.93 -2.56
N GLY A 207 -16.09 26.02 -2.35
CA GLY A 207 -17.51 25.99 -2.03
C GLY A 207 -18.36 25.20 -3.02
N ASP A 208 -18.11 25.35 -4.32
CA ASP A 208 -18.86 24.64 -5.36
C ASP A 208 -18.60 23.13 -5.32
N PHE A 209 -17.34 22.74 -5.15
CA PHE A 209 -16.96 21.34 -4.97
C PHE A 209 -17.61 20.75 -3.71
N ILE A 210 -17.54 21.44 -2.59
CA ILE A 210 -18.09 20.96 -1.31
C ILE A 210 -19.61 20.87 -1.37
N ARG A 211 -20.29 21.84 -1.99
CA ARG A 211 -21.76 21.79 -2.16
C ARG A 211 -22.20 20.68 -3.13
N LYS A 212 -21.37 20.33 -4.11
CA LYS A 212 -21.67 19.26 -5.05
C LYS A 212 -21.38 17.88 -4.46
N TYR A 213 -20.19 17.68 -3.92
CA TYR A 213 -19.63 16.37 -3.56
C TYR A 213 -19.32 16.21 -2.07
N GLY A 214 -19.19 17.30 -1.32
CA GLY A 214 -18.71 17.28 0.06
C GLY A 214 -19.69 16.59 1.00
N ARG A 215 -19.15 15.74 1.88
CA ARG A 215 -19.89 15.13 2.98
C ARG A 215 -19.54 15.87 4.27
N PHE A 216 -20.54 16.44 4.94
CA PHE A 216 -20.36 17.22 6.17
C PHE A 216 -21.67 17.27 6.96
N TRP A 217 -21.56 17.62 8.24
CA TRP A 217 -22.70 17.71 9.14
C TRP A 217 -23.16 19.17 9.32
N LEU A 218 -24.44 19.33 9.60
CA LEU A 218 -25.12 20.61 9.81
C LEU A 218 -25.48 20.81 11.28
N GLY A 219 -25.28 22.02 11.77
CA GLY A 219 -25.77 22.46 13.06
C GLY A 219 -27.26 22.80 13.02
N SER A 220 -27.84 23.11 14.18
CA SER A 220 -29.25 23.50 14.31
C SER A 220 -29.63 24.76 13.53
N ASN A 221 -28.66 25.59 13.14
CA ASN A 221 -28.81 26.76 12.29
C ASN A 221 -28.73 26.46 10.79
N GLY A 222 -28.57 25.19 10.39
CA GLY A 222 -28.42 24.77 9.00
C GLY A 222 -27.07 25.10 8.36
N LEU A 223 -26.07 25.53 9.14
CA LEU A 223 -24.71 25.78 8.69
C LEU A 223 -23.79 24.59 9.02
N PRO A 224 -22.67 24.40 8.29
CA PRO A 224 -21.69 23.36 8.62
C PRO A 224 -21.20 23.47 10.07
N ASP A 225 -21.25 22.38 10.83
CA ASP A 225 -20.92 22.38 12.27
C ASP A 225 -19.45 22.07 12.58
N GLY A 226 -18.66 21.74 11.56
CA GLY A 226 -17.24 21.38 11.67
C GLY A 226 -16.93 19.92 11.39
N HIS A 227 -17.92 19.01 11.42
CA HIS A 227 -17.70 17.60 11.09
C HIS A 227 -17.73 17.38 9.57
N LEU A 228 -16.65 16.83 9.06
CA LEU A 228 -16.43 16.59 7.64
C LEU A 228 -16.08 15.12 7.42
N GLU A 229 -16.55 14.60 6.28
CA GLU A 229 -16.26 13.25 5.80
C GLU A 229 -15.72 13.30 4.35
N PRO A 230 -15.07 12.23 3.86
CA PRO A 230 -14.70 12.05 2.47
C PRO A 230 -15.82 12.39 1.48
N PRO A 231 -15.62 13.23 0.44
CA PRO A 231 -14.35 13.80 -0.03
C PRO A 231 -13.98 15.17 0.57
N ALA A 232 -14.80 15.78 1.43
CA ALA A 232 -14.50 17.10 2.00
C ALA A 232 -13.22 17.07 2.86
N THR A 233 -13.03 16.00 3.66
CA THR A 233 -11.80 15.79 4.44
C THR A 233 -10.55 15.74 3.56
N ARG A 234 -10.67 15.28 2.31
CA ARG A 234 -9.53 15.18 1.40
C ARG A 234 -8.99 16.52 0.96
N LEU A 235 -9.86 17.51 0.73
CA LEU A 235 -9.38 18.85 0.43
C LEU A 235 -8.47 19.35 1.56
N ILE A 236 -8.87 19.07 2.81
CA ILE A 236 -8.06 19.43 3.98
C ILE A 236 -6.76 18.65 4.00
N LEU A 237 -6.81 17.32 4.02
CA LEU A 237 -5.62 16.48 4.20
C LEU A 237 -4.59 16.67 3.09
N ASN A 238 -5.05 17.02 1.88
CA ASN A 238 -4.17 17.12 0.72
C ASN A 238 -3.72 18.55 0.42
N THR A 239 -4.50 19.57 0.76
CA THR A 239 -4.13 20.97 0.44
C THR A 239 -3.66 21.76 1.66
N TYR A 240 -4.09 21.38 2.86
CA TYR A 240 -3.99 22.25 4.03
C TYR A 240 -3.35 21.60 5.26
N ALA A 241 -3.53 20.29 5.45
CA ALA A 241 -3.02 19.61 6.62
C ALA A 241 -1.48 19.74 6.69
N PRO A 242 -0.93 20.01 7.87
CA PRO A 242 0.51 20.09 8.03
C PRO A 242 1.22 18.80 7.62
N ARG A 243 2.40 18.94 7.03
CA ARG A 243 3.20 17.82 6.55
C ARG A 243 4.56 17.80 7.20
N ARG A 244 5.07 16.58 7.35
CA ARG A 244 6.46 16.33 7.71
C ARG A 244 7.35 16.70 6.54
N GLU A 245 8.45 17.38 6.81
CA GLU A 245 9.51 17.60 5.84
C GLU A 245 10.14 16.28 5.41
N SER A 246 10.46 16.15 4.13
CA SER A 246 11.04 14.92 3.55
C SER A 246 12.35 14.53 4.24
N ALA A 247 13.16 15.52 4.60
CA ALA A 247 14.43 15.33 5.30
C ALA A 247 14.27 14.78 6.72
N ASP A 248 13.19 15.12 7.43
CA ASP A 248 12.90 14.57 8.76
C ASP A 248 12.36 13.12 8.66
N MET A 249 11.75 12.73 7.53
CA MET A 249 11.20 11.39 7.33
C MET A 249 12.23 10.38 6.82
N ALA A 250 13.18 10.80 5.99
CA ALA A 250 14.11 9.90 5.30
C ALA A 250 14.87 8.93 6.24
N PRO A 251 15.39 9.33 7.42
CA PRO A 251 16.06 8.39 8.32
C PRO A 251 15.13 7.29 8.86
N GLY A 252 13.89 7.64 9.21
CA GLY A 252 12.90 6.67 9.69
C GLY A 252 12.47 5.70 8.60
N ILE A 253 12.32 6.19 7.36
CA ILE A 253 12.07 5.34 6.20
C ILE A 253 13.23 4.37 5.99
N LEU A 254 14.47 4.86 5.97
CA LEU A 254 15.65 4.02 5.78
C LEU A 254 15.74 2.90 6.83
N SER A 255 15.52 3.22 8.11
CA SER A 255 15.48 2.23 9.18
C SER A 255 14.45 1.14 8.91
N ARG A 256 13.24 1.49 8.45
CA ARG A 256 12.21 0.51 8.10
C ARG A 256 12.60 -0.32 6.87
N LEU A 257 13.25 0.26 5.86
CA LEU A 257 13.74 -0.51 4.71
C LEU A 257 14.82 -1.51 5.12
N GLN A 258 15.67 -1.18 6.11
CA GLN A 258 16.67 -2.09 6.66
C GLN A 258 16.04 -3.24 7.45
N GLU A 259 14.98 -2.97 8.23
CA GLU A 259 14.20 -4.05 8.87
C GLU A 259 13.58 -4.98 7.83
N LEU A 260 12.99 -4.43 6.77
CA LEU A 260 12.37 -5.21 5.71
C LEU A 260 13.38 -6.05 4.94
N SER A 261 14.57 -5.49 4.64
CA SER A 261 15.63 -6.26 4.00
C SER A 261 16.15 -7.38 4.92
N ALA A 262 16.14 -7.19 6.25
CA ALA A 262 16.43 -8.23 7.23
C ALA A 262 15.39 -9.37 7.28
N GLN A 263 14.20 -9.15 6.72
CA GLN A 263 13.18 -10.20 6.57
C GLN A 263 13.23 -10.89 5.19
N GLY A 264 14.00 -10.34 4.25
CA GLY A 264 14.12 -10.86 2.87
C GLY A 264 13.36 -10.06 1.81
N HIS A 265 12.77 -8.91 2.15
CA HIS A 265 12.14 -8.04 1.17
C HIS A 265 13.16 -7.34 0.28
N THR A 266 12.85 -7.26 -1.02
CA THR A 266 13.61 -6.47 -1.99
C THR A 266 12.74 -5.45 -2.72
N THR A 267 11.42 -5.60 -2.66
CA THR A 267 10.46 -4.63 -3.22
C THR A 267 9.24 -4.52 -2.32
N ILE A 268 8.73 -3.30 -2.17
CA ILE A 268 7.44 -3.04 -1.53
C ILE A 268 6.59 -2.11 -2.40
N SER A 269 5.28 -2.16 -2.22
CA SER A 269 4.32 -1.30 -2.88
C SER A 269 3.36 -0.70 -1.87
N THR A 270 2.91 0.52 -2.11
CA THR A 270 1.95 1.25 -1.26
C THR A 270 1.57 2.59 -1.88
N LYS A 271 0.56 3.24 -1.32
CA LYS A 271 0.21 4.64 -1.64
C LYS A 271 1.24 5.58 -1.02
N MET A 272 1.71 6.55 -1.80
CA MET A 272 2.69 7.54 -1.35
C MET A 272 2.23 8.98 -1.57
N ARG A 273 2.48 9.83 -0.57
CA ARG A 273 2.32 11.28 -0.64
C ARG A 273 3.59 11.95 -1.21
N LEU A 274 3.47 13.18 -1.71
CA LEU A 274 4.55 13.92 -2.35
C LEU A 274 5.83 14.04 -1.50
N ASN A 275 5.68 14.40 -0.22
CA ASN A 275 6.81 14.53 0.70
C ASN A 275 7.47 13.17 1.00
N GLU A 276 6.70 12.08 0.97
CA GLU A 276 7.23 10.72 1.15
C GLU A 276 8.02 10.30 -0.09
N ILE A 277 7.47 10.54 -1.29
CA ILE A 277 8.15 10.33 -2.57
C ILE A 277 9.49 11.08 -2.59
N ASP A 278 9.51 12.33 -2.13
CA ASP A 278 10.74 13.12 -2.10
C ASP A 278 11.77 12.58 -1.08
N ALA A 279 11.33 11.99 0.03
CA ALA A 279 12.23 11.30 0.97
C ALA A 279 12.86 10.06 0.31
N TYR A 280 12.11 9.27 -0.46
CA TYR A 280 12.66 8.16 -1.24
C TYR A 280 13.66 8.62 -2.30
N LYS A 281 13.36 9.71 -3.03
CA LYS A 281 14.32 10.29 -3.99
C LYS A 281 15.62 10.73 -3.33
N MET A 282 15.57 11.23 -2.09
CA MET A 282 16.77 11.56 -1.32
C MET A 282 17.61 10.31 -1.04
N LEU A 283 16.98 9.25 -0.51
CA LEU A 283 17.65 7.98 -0.21
C LEU A 283 18.23 7.32 -1.46
N GLU A 284 17.51 7.35 -2.58
CA GLU A 284 18.00 6.85 -3.87
C GLU A 284 19.21 7.64 -4.36
N LYS A 285 19.16 8.98 -4.32
CA LYS A 285 20.28 9.84 -4.73
C LYS A 285 21.52 9.60 -3.87
N GLN A 286 21.35 9.25 -2.60
CA GLN A 286 22.41 8.89 -1.67
C GLN A 286 22.89 7.44 -1.82
N SER A 287 22.24 6.64 -2.67
CA SER A 287 22.49 5.20 -2.82
C SER A 287 22.31 4.41 -1.51
N GLU A 288 21.42 4.88 -0.63
CA GLU A 288 21.15 4.27 0.69
C GLU A 288 19.93 3.35 0.67
N GLN A 289 19.06 3.44 -0.34
CA GLN A 289 17.83 2.66 -0.41
C GLN A 289 18.12 1.17 -0.59
N VAL A 290 17.72 0.36 0.40
CA VAL A 290 17.98 -1.10 0.46
C VAL A 290 16.81 -1.97 0.00
N VAL A 291 15.65 -1.38 -0.29
CA VAL A 291 14.42 -2.04 -0.79
C VAL A 291 13.78 -1.14 -1.84
N ARG A 292 13.35 -1.68 -2.99
CA ARG A 292 12.68 -0.92 -4.06
C ARG A 292 11.26 -0.51 -3.68
N LEU A 293 10.78 0.59 -4.27
CA LEU A 293 9.42 1.09 -4.08
C LEU A 293 8.65 1.17 -5.40
N ALA A 294 7.56 0.42 -5.48
CA ALA A 294 6.57 0.50 -6.54
C ALA A 294 5.31 1.19 -5.99
N TYR A 295 5.10 2.48 -6.23
CA TYR A 295 4.10 3.24 -5.46
C TYR A 295 2.88 3.68 -6.27
N GLY A 296 1.75 3.74 -5.58
CA GLY A 296 0.56 4.46 -6.03
C GLY A 296 0.68 5.94 -5.70
N LEU A 297 0.34 6.80 -6.67
CA LEU A 297 0.29 8.24 -6.43
C LEU A 297 -0.89 8.56 -5.51
N GLY A 298 -0.60 9.12 -4.34
CA GLY A 298 -1.62 9.56 -3.39
C GLY A 298 -2.39 10.78 -3.86
N PHE A 299 -3.49 11.06 -3.14
CA PHE A 299 -4.43 12.11 -3.51
C PHE A 299 -3.82 13.52 -3.59
N ASP A 300 -2.81 13.80 -2.79
CA ASP A 300 -2.07 15.05 -2.81
C ASP A 300 -1.25 15.28 -4.07
N TYR A 301 -0.85 14.21 -4.76
CA TYR A 301 -0.25 14.31 -6.08
C TYR A 301 -1.26 14.82 -7.12
N PHE A 302 -2.54 14.51 -6.95
CA PHE A 302 -3.61 15.02 -7.80
C PHE A 302 -3.97 16.47 -7.46
N GLY A 303 -3.73 16.91 -6.23
CA GLY A 303 -4.26 18.18 -5.73
C GLY A 303 -5.78 18.18 -5.69
N SER A 304 -6.41 19.36 -5.79
CA SER A 304 -7.86 19.48 -5.93
C SER A 304 -8.29 19.19 -7.37
N VAL A 305 -8.29 17.92 -7.79
CA VAL A 305 -9.01 17.54 -9.02
C VAL A 305 -10.49 17.75 -8.76
N GLU A 306 -10.96 18.98 -8.98
CA GLU A 306 -12.35 19.39 -8.77
C GLU A 306 -13.26 18.75 -9.82
N ASP A 307 -12.75 18.61 -11.05
CA ASP A 307 -13.41 17.89 -12.15
C ASP A 307 -12.57 16.67 -12.60
N PRO A 308 -12.91 15.46 -12.14
CA PRO A 308 -12.24 14.24 -12.58
C PRO A 308 -12.35 13.98 -14.09
N ALA A 309 -13.38 14.54 -14.75
CA ALA A 309 -13.64 14.30 -16.18
C ALA A 309 -12.65 14.99 -17.10
N THR A 310 -11.87 15.94 -16.61
CA THR A 310 -10.82 16.64 -17.35
C THR A 310 -9.47 16.56 -16.66
N GLY A 311 -9.44 16.63 -15.32
CA GLY A 311 -8.21 16.69 -14.53
C GLY A 311 -7.36 15.42 -14.53
N LEU A 312 -7.97 14.24 -14.76
CA LEU A 312 -7.24 12.97 -14.73
C LEU A 312 -6.46 12.65 -16.01
N LYS A 313 -6.80 13.31 -17.12
CA LYS A 313 -6.14 13.07 -18.42
C LYS A 313 -4.62 13.26 -18.35
N ARG A 314 -4.13 14.18 -17.52
CA ARG A 314 -2.69 14.45 -17.37
C ARG A 314 -1.87 13.27 -16.83
N PHE A 315 -2.52 12.19 -16.38
CA PHE A 315 -1.87 11.00 -15.83
C PHE A 315 -1.78 9.80 -16.81
N GLU A 316 -2.27 9.92 -18.06
CA GLU A 316 -2.38 8.79 -19.02
C GLU A 316 -1.07 8.00 -19.25
N ASN A 317 0.10 8.60 -18.99
CA ASN A 317 1.40 7.99 -19.25
C ASN A 317 2.31 7.88 -18.01
N VAL A 318 1.76 7.99 -16.79
CA VAL A 318 2.60 7.97 -15.58
C VAL A 318 2.88 6.56 -15.05
N MET A 319 2.10 5.55 -15.43
CA MET A 319 2.32 4.17 -15.01
C MET A 319 3.67 3.65 -15.53
N GLY A 320 4.50 3.11 -14.63
CA GLY A 320 5.85 2.66 -14.92
C GLY A 320 6.91 3.77 -15.01
N SER A 321 6.53 5.04 -14.90
CA SER A 321 7.48 6.15 -14.85
C SER A 321 8.24 6.20 -13.51
N GLY A 322 9.46 6.71 -13.53
CA GLY A 322 10.37 6.72 -12.38
C GLY A 322 11.72 6.09 -12.72
N SER A 323 12.42 5.61 -11.71
CA SER A 323 13.69 4.90 -11.85
C SER A 323 13.49 3.37 -11.73
N ASP A 324 14.58 2.62 -11.82
CA ASP A 324 14.56 1.18 -11.54
C ASP A 324 14.35 0.86 -10.06
N ILE A 325 14.55 1.85 -9.18
CA ILE A 325 14.41 1.72 -7.73
C ILE A 325 13.04 2.23 -7.24
N ASN A 326 12.56 3.34 -7.79
CA ASN A 326 11.32 4.01 -7.41
C ASN A 326 10.45 4.29 -8.64
N TRP A 327 9.31 3.61 -8.79
CA TRP A 327 8.41 3.82 -9.95
C TRP A 327 6.92 3.82 -9.58
N VAL A 328 6.13 4.48 -10.41
CA VAL A 328 4.68 4.60 -10.25
C VAL A 328 3.98 3.35 -10.77
N VAL A 329 3.02 2.79 -10.03
CA VAL A 329 2.22 1.63 -10.46
C VAL A 329 0.71 1.87 -10.46
N SER A 330 0.22 2.92 -9.80
CA SER A 330 -1.22 3.24 -9.78
C SER A 330 -1.49 4.71 -9.46
N LEU A 331 -2.75 5.10 -9.65
CA LEU A 331 -3.33 6.21 -8.94
C LEU A 331 -4.14 5.66 -7.77
N SER A 332 -3.93 6.22 -6.58
CA SER A 332 -4.58 5.75 -5.35
C SER A 332 -5.40 6.88 -4.75
N PRO A 333 -6.64 7.12 -5.26
CA PRO A 333 -7.52 8.19 -4.80
C PRO A 333 -8.02 8.01 -3.35
N SER A 334 -7.50 7.04 -2.61
CA SER A 334 -7.65 6.76 -1.17
C SER A 334 -8.85 5.88 -0.79
N SER A 335 -8.86 5.48 0.49
CA SER A 335 -9.79 4.53 1.11
C SER A 335 -11.22 4.63 0.60
N LEU A 336 -11.62 3.60 -0.14
CA LEU A 336 -12.91 3.52 -0.83
C LEU A 336 -14.06 3.15 0.13
N ASP A 337 -13.72 2.78 1.36
CA ASP A 337 -14.64 2.63 2.48
C ASP A 337 -13.92 2.74 3.84
N GLY A 338 -14.61 2.36 4.93
CA GLY A 338 -14.03 2.22 6.25
C GLY A 338 -13.39 0.85 6.49
N ALA A 339 -12.85 0.65 7.70
CA ALA A 339 -12.33 -0.63 8.18
C ALA A 339 -13.25 -1.20 9.27
N SER A 340 -13.04 -2.47 9.66
CA SER A 340 -13.80 -3.10 10.77
C SER A 340 -15.32 -3.08 10.47
N THR A 341 -16.23 -2.88 11.43
CA THR A 341 -17.67 -2.81 11.16
C THR A 341 -18.13 -1.58 10.37
N ARG A 342 -17.20 -0.68 10.03
CA ARG A 342 -17.44 0.48 9.16
C ARG A 342 -17.04 0.23 7.70
N ALA A 343 -16.57 -0.97 7.39
CA ALA A 343 -16.42 -1.40 6.00
C ALA A 343 -17.78 -1.35 5.28
N CYS A 344 -17.76 -1.03 3.98
CA CYS A 344 -18.98 -0.97 3.18
C CYS A 344 -19.44 -2.40 2.85
N THR A 345 -20.37 -2.89 3.65
CA THR A 345 -20.81 -4.29 3.63
C THR A 345 -22.31 -4.45 3.41
N ASN A 346 -22.72 -5.53 2.74
CA ASN A 346 -24.12 -5.96 2.68
C ASN A 346 -24.53 -6.86 3.86
N GLN A 347 -23.58 -7.22 4.74
CA GLN A 347 -23.85 -8.10 5.86
C GLN A 347 -24.65 -7.38 6.94
N LYS A 348 -25.61 -8.10 7.54
CA LYS A 348 -26.40 -7.56 8.64
C LYS A 348 -25.57 -7.53 9.91
N ARG A 349 -25.25 -6.32 10.39
CA ARG A 349 -24.52 -6.10 11.65
C ARG A 349 -25.38 -6.41 12.88
N THR A 350 -24.91 -7.30 13.75
CA THR A 350 -25.52 -7.63 15.06
C THR A 350 -24.74 -7.08 16.25
N ALA A 351 -23.47 -6.71 16.07
CA ALA A 351 -22.60 -6.11 17.09
C ALA A 351 -21.62 -5.11 16.46
N ALA A 352 -21.04 -4.21 17.25
CA ALA A 352 -20.05 -3.21 16.82
C ALA A 352 -18.70 -3.45 17.53
N PHE A 353 -17.58 -3.29 16.83
CA PHE A 353 -16.24 -3.58 17.38
C PHE A 353 -15.68 -2.42 18.20
N GLY A 354 -15.94 -1.18 17.75
CA GLY A 354 -15.48 0.03 18.40
C GLY A 354 -16.61 0.90 18.91
N ILE A 355 -16.35 1.67 19.96
CA ILE A 355 -17.32 2.64 20.48
C ILE A 355 -17.76 3.63 19.40
N LEU A 356 -16.82 4.10 18.58
CA LEU A 356 -17.05 4.99 17.45
C LEU A 356 -17.94 4.36 16.35
N ASP A 357 -17.91 3.05 16.19
CA ASP A 357 -18.67 2.34 15.14
C ASP A 357 -20.18 2.43 15.35
N THR A 358 -20.62 2.77 16.57
CA THR A 358 -22.05 2.93 16.90
C THR A 358 -22.65 4.22 16.33
N TRP A 359 -21.84 5.24 16.02
CA TRP A 359 -22.29 6.47 15.35
C TRP A 359 -22.28 6.39 13.83
N TRP A 360 -21.58 5.40 13.26
CA TRP A 360 -21.44 5.28 11.81
C TRP A 360 -22.53 4.38 11.22
N PRO A 361 -23.25 4.83 10.16
CA PRO A 361 -24.22 3.98 9.47
C PRO A 361 -23.55 2.73 8.86
N VAL A 362 -24.16 1.56 9.09
CA VAL A 362 -23.73 0.31 8.45
C VAL A 362 -23.93 0.42 6.94
N GLY A 363 -22.92 -0.02 6.17
CA GLY A 363 -23.01 -0.06 4.72
C GLY A 363 -22.85 1.29 4.02
N GLN A 364 -22.39 2.34 4.73
CA GLN A 364 -22.04 3.61 4.08
C GLN A 364 -20.81 3.41 3.17
N CYS A 365 -21.04 3.47 1.86
CA CYS A 365 -20.01 3.31 0.84
C CYS A 365 -19.58 4.68 0.29
N HIS A 366 -18.28 4.88 0.07
CA HIS A 366 -17.82 6.12 -0.55
C HIS A 366 -18.16 6.19 -2.04
N THR A 367 -18.28 5.03 -2.70
CA THR A 367 -18.64 4.89 -4.12
C THR A 367 -20.14 4.95 -4.39
N ASP A 368 -20.97 5.01 -3.35
CA ASP A 368 -22.42 5.21 -3.44
C ASP A 368 -22.83 6.62 -2.98
N ASN A 369 -24.02 7.07 -3.39
CA ASN A 369 -24.62 8.32 -2.92
C ASN A 369 -25.28 8.20 -1.54
N GLU A 370 -25.21 7.01 -0.93
CA GLU A 370 -25.73 6.77 0.41
C GLU A 370 -24.82 7.44 1.44
N PHE A 371 -25.23 8.62 1.90
CA PHE A 371 -24.63 9.33 3.02
C PHE A 371 -25.72 9.74 3.99
N ARG A 372 -25.54 9.37 5.26
CA ARG A 372 -26.52 9.66 6.31
C ARG A 372 -25.91 10.51 7.44
N GLY A 373 -24.57 10.63 7.46
CA GLY A 373 -23.82 11.26 8.53
C GLY A 373 -24.04 10.54 9.87
N GLY A 374 -23.33 11.00 10.90
CA GLY A 374 -23.66 10.64 12.27
C GLY A 374 -24.88 11.41 12.75
N SER A 375 -25.69 10.77 13.60
CA SER A 375 -26.78 11.41 14.36
C SER A 375 -27.83 12.17 13.51
N GLY A 376 -27.99 11.85 12.23
CA GLY A 376 -28.99 12.46 11.34
C GLY A 376 -28.69 13.91 10.92
N ARG A 377 -27.45 14.38 11.09
CA ARG A 377 -27.02 15.76 10.80
C ARG A 377 -26.41 15.95 9.41
N ALA A 378 -26.52 14.97 8.51
CA ALA A 378 -25.89 15.06 7.19
C ALA A 378 -26.44 16.19 6.32
N ALA A 379 -25.54 16.86 5.61
CA ALA A 379 -25.88 17.66 4.44
C ALA A 379 -26.32 16.77 3.26
N ASN A 380 -27.13 17.32 2.35
CA ASN A 380 -27.53 16.65 1.12
C ASN A 380 -26.33 16.48 0.17
N ILE A 381 -26.22 15.30 -0.45
CA ILE A 381 -25.23 15.03 -1.50
C ILE A 381 -25.86 15.25 -2.88
N ASN A 382 -25.14 15.95 -3.75
CA ASN A 382 -25.57 16.24 -5.13
C ASN A 382 -24.73 15.52 -6.20
N GLY A 383 -23.75 14.70 -5.81
CA GLY A 383 -22.94 13.88 -6.70
C GLY A 383 -21.95 12.96 -5.97
N ASN A 384 -21.36 12.00 -6.69
CA ASN A 384 -20.38 11.08 -6.11
C ASN A 384 -18.98 11.28 -6.69
N TYR A 385 -18.15 12.01 -5.96
CA TYR A 385 -16.79 12.28 -6.39
C TYR A 385 -15.96 11.03 -6.66
N PHE A 386 -16.00 10.04 -5.77
CA PHE A 386 -15.17 8.84 -5.89
C PHE A 386 -15.57 7.99 -7.08
N ARG A 387 -16.87 7.78 -7.24
CA ARG A 387 -17.41 7.06 -8.39
C ARG A 387 -17.03 7.78 -9.68
N ASP A 388 -17.22 9.10 -9.75
CA ASP A 388 -16.85 9.90 -10.91
C ASP A 388 -15.34 9.82 -11.18
N PHE A 389 -14.51 9.84 -10.13
CA PHE A 389 -13.07 9.70 -10.21
C PHE A 389 -12.67 8.34 -10.79
N ILE A 390 -13.17 7.24 -10.22
CA ILE A 390 -12.82 5.87 -10.62
C ILE A 390 -13.34 5.55 -12.02
N VAL A 391 -14.54 6.00 -12.39
CA VAL A 391 -15.05 5.88 -13.77
C VAL A 391 -14.13 6.60 -14.75
N ASN A 392 -13.67 7.81 -14.42
CA ASN A 392 -12.73 8.54 -15.28
C ASN A 392 -11.31 7.96 -15.27
N MET A 393 -10.88 7.29 -14.20
CA MET A 393 -9.66 6.47 -14.26
C MET A 393 -9.78 5.38 -15.31
N GLY A 394 -10.92 4.68 -15.38
CA GLY A 394 -11.20 3.69 -16.41
C GLY A 394 -11.20 4.29 -17.82
N ARG A 395 -11.82 5.47 -17.99
CA ARG A 395 -11.84 6.24 -19.25
C ARG A 395 -10.44 6.56 -19.78
N TYR A 396 -9.53 6.94 -18.89
CA TYR A 396 -8.15 7.32 -19.23
C TYR A 396 -7.15 6.17 -19.10
N ASN A 397 -7.65 4.93 -18.98
CA ASN A 397 -6.85 3.72 -18.83
C ASN A 397 -5.80 3.80 -17.70
N LEU A 398 -6.15 4.50 -16.61
CA LEU A 398 -5.34 4.63 -15.40
C LEU A 398 -5.55 3.40 -14.51
N ARG A 399 -4.51 2.97 -13.81
CA ARG A 399 -4.56 1.79 -12.92
C ARG A 399 -4.99 2.20 -11.51
N LEU A 400 -6.03 1.53 -10.99
CA LEU A 400 -6.43 1.55 -9.57
C LEU A 400 -5.71 0.41 -8.84
N ALA A 401 -4.98 0.72 -7.77
CA ALA A 401 -4.32 -0.19 -6.83
C ALA A 401 -3.73 0.62 -5.67
N ASN A 402 -3.27 -0.04 -4.59
CA ASN A 402 -2.79 0.63 -3.38
C ASN A 402 -3.89 1.48 -2.70
N ASP A 403 -5.14 1.01 -2.79
CA ASP A 403 -6.33 1.63 -2.20
C ASP A 403 -7.00 0.65 -1.25
N HIS A 404 -7.31 1.16 -0.05
CA HIS A 404 -8.09 0.41 0.94
C HIS A 404 -9.48 0.09 0.40
N VAL A 405 -9.78 -1.22 0.31
CA VAL A 405 -11.07 -1.80 -0.07
C VAL A 405 -11.40 -2.93 0.91
N ALA A 406 -12.13 -2.64 1.99
CA ALA A 406 -12.39 -3.65 3.01
C ALA A 406 -13.70 -4.43 2.78
N GLY A 407 -14.78 -3.74 2.46
CA GLY A 407 -16.11 -4.33 2.50
C GLY A 407 -16.51 -5.05 1.21
N ASP A 408 -17.30 -6.11 1.35
CA ASP A 408 -17.78 -6.92 0.23
C ASP A 408 -18.62 -6.11 -0.77
N ARG A 409 -19.41 -5.14 -0.30
CA ARG A 409 -20.17 -4.25 -1.17
C ARG A 409 -19.26 -3.29 -1.95
N SER A 410 -18.17 -2.81 -1.35
CA SER A 410 -17.16 -2.01 -2.07
C SER A 410 -16.53 -2.81 -3.21
N VAL A 411 -16.19 -4.07 -2.96
CA VAL A 411 -15.66 -4.98 -3.99
C VAL A 411 -16.68 -5.15 -5.12
N SER A 412 -17.95 -5.46 -4.81
CA SER A 412 -19.00 -5.57 -5.83
C SER A 412 -19.19 -4.27 -6.63
N ASN A 413 -19.14 -3.11 -5.95
CA ASN A 413 -19.30 -1.78 -6.56
C ASN A 413 -18.16 -1.47 -7.54
N LEU A 414 -16.92 -1.79 -7.19
CA LEU A 414 -15.78 -1.61 -8.08
C LEU A 414 -15.87 -2.52 -9.31
N MET A 415 -16.29 -3.77 -9.15
CA MET A 415 -16.53 -4.65 -10.29
C MET A 415 -17.66 -4.14 -11.19
N ASN A 416 -18.72 -3.54 -10.63
CA ASN A 416 -19.76 -2.86 -11.41
C ASN A 416 -19.18 -1.70 -12.24
N ILE A 417 -18.26 -0.92 -11.65
CA ILE A 417 -17.56 0.16 -12.35
C ILE A 417 -16.69 -0.40 -13.48
N ILE A 418 -15.94 -1.49 -13.26
CA ILE A 418 -15.13 -2.14 -14.28
C ILE A 418 -15.99 -2.55 -15.49
N GLU A 419 -17.12 -3.22 -15.25
CA GLU A 419 -18.05 -3.62 -16.31
C GLU A 419 -18.61 -2.41 -17.06
N GLN A 420 -19.00 -1.36 -16.33
CA GLN A 420 -19.46 -0.12 -16.92
C GLN A 420 -18.40 0.52 -17.81
N VAL A 421 -17.18 0.74 -17.31
CA VAL A 421 -16.13 1.42 -18.09
C VAL A 421 -15.70 0.59 -19.29
N ARG A 422 -15.72 -0.74 -19.19
CA ARG A 422 -15.45 -1.61 -20.35
C ARG A 422 -16.54 -1.53 -21.41
N SER A 423 -17.80 -1.44 -21.00
CA SER A 423 -18.91 -1.23 -21.94
C SER A 423 -18.84 0.13 -22.65
N GLN A 424 -18.35 1.17 -21.97
CA GLN A 424 -18.31 2.55 -22.48
C GLN A 424 -17.03 2.88 -23.25
N TYR A 425 -15.88 2.34 -22.82
CA TYR A 425 -14.56 2.75 -23.29
C TYR A 425 -13.71 1.60 -23.85
N GLY A 426 -14.25 0.38 -23.90
CA GLY A 426 -13.63 -0.78 -24.53
C GLY A 426 -13.10 -1.82 -23.54
N ALA A 427 -12.92 -3.05 -24.03
CA ALA A 427 -12.65 -4.24 -23.19
C ALA A 427 -11.37 -4.14 -22.34
N THR A 428 -10.41 -3.30 -22.73
CA THR A 428 -9.15 -3.09 -22.01
C THR A 428 -9.24 -1.99 -20.94
N ALA A 429 -10.35 -1.25 -20.86
CA ALA A 429 -10.56 -0.29 -19.78
C ALA A 429 -10.50 -1.00 -18.42
N ALA A 430 -9.89 -0.34 -17.43
CA ALA A 430 -9.63 -0.91 -16.11
C ALA A 430 -8.81 -2.21 -16.13
N LYS A 431 -7.91 -2.39 -17.10
CA LYS A 431 -6.97 -3.51 -17.12
C LYS A 431 -6.00 -3.40 -15.94
N ASN A 432 -5.67 -4.55 -15.34
CA ASN A 432 -4.72 -4.68 -14.22
C ASN A 432 -5.13 -3.91 -12.95
N TRP A 433 -6.40 -3.56 -12.78
CA TRP A 433 -6.86 -3.02 -11.51
C TRP A 433 -6.71 -4.05 -10.40
N ALA A 434 -6.35 -3.57 -9.22
CA ALA A 434 -6.14 -4.39 -8.05
C ALA A 434 -6.88 -3.82 -6.83
N PHE A 435 -7.38 -4.71 -5.98
CA PHE A 435 -8.06 -4.37 -4.74
C PHE A 435 -7.25 -4.93 -3.57
N ASP A 436 -6.99 -4.10 -2.58
CA ASP A 436 -6.19 -4.48 -1.42
C ASP A 436 -7.06 -5.12 -0.34
N HIS A 437 -6.41 -5.62 0.70
CA HIS A 437 -6.94 -6.18 1.93
C HIS A 437 -7.58 -7.56 1.87
N CYS A 438 -8.58 -7.76 1.02
CA CYS A 438 -9.45 -8.94 1.07
C CYS A 438 -10.12 -9.13 2.45
N THR A 439 -10.44 -8.04 3.15
CA THR A 439 -11.08 -8.06 4.47
C THR A 439 -12.40 -8.81 4.43
N LEU A 440 -13.31 -8.43 3.51
CA LEU A 440 -14.55 -9.15 3.21
C LEU A 440 -14.74 -9.19 1.70
N VAL A 441 -14.78 -10.39 1.13
CA VAL A 441 -15.09 -10.61 -0.28
C VAL A 441 -16.27 -11.56 -0.39
N ASP A 442 -17.33 -11.13 -1.06
CA ASP A 442 -18.53 -11.97 -1.25
C ASP A 442 -18.22 -13.16 -2.17
N PRO A 443 -18.51 -14.41 -1.77
CA PRO A 443 -18.32 -15.58 -2.61
C PRO A 443 -18.98 -15.48 -4.00
N LYS A 444 -20.07 -14.70 -4.14
CA LYS A 444 -20.71 -14.47 -5.44
C LYS A 444 -19.78 -13.76 -6.44
N ASP A 445 -18.81 -13.00 -5.96
CA ASP A 445 -17.91 -12.18 -6.77
C ASP A 445 -16.61 -12.91 -7.16
N PHE A 446 -16.32 -14.12 -6.66
CA PHE A 446 -15.06 -14.82 -6.98
C PHE A 446 -14.91 -15.13 -8.48
N GLN A 447 -15.94 -15.71 -9.09
CA GLN A 447 -15.94 -15.96 -10.53
C GLN A 447 -15.97 -14.68 -11.36
N ARG A 448 -16.57 -13.62 -10.79
CA ARG A 448 -16.63 -12.31 -11.44
C ARG A 448 -15.26 -11.63 -11.46
N ALA A 449 -14.52 -11.69 -10.35
CA ALA A 449 -13.14 -11.24 -10.25
C ALA A 449 -12.26 -11.86 -11.33
N ALA A 450 -12.34 -13.19 -11.50
CA ALA A 450 -11.59 -13.92 -12.50
C ALA A 450 -11.91 -13.46 -13.93
N ARG A 451 -13.20 -13.39 -14.29
CA ARG A 451 -13.63 -12.88 -15.61
C ARG A 451 -13.17 -11.45 -15.88
N LEU A 452 -13.17 -10.61 -14.83
CA LEU A 452 -12.73 -9.23 -14.95
C LEU A 452 -11.21 -9.08 -14.94
N GLY A 453 -10.46 -10.11 -14.55
CA GLY A 453 -9.00 -10.06 -14.45
C GLY A 453 -8.50 -9.12 -13.35
N VAL A 454 -9.26 -9.02 -12.25
CA VAL A 454 -8.88 -8.24 -11.08
C VAL A 454 -7.82 -8.98 -10.28
N THR A 455 -6.82 -8.25 -9.79
CA THR A 455 -5.86 -8.77 -8.81
C THR A 455 -6.30 -8.43 -7.40
N PHE A 456 -6.32 -9.42 -6.52
CA PHE A 456 -6.54 -9.23 -5.09
C PHE A 456 -5.19 -9.23 -4.37
N SER A 457 -4.88 -8.15 -3.66
CA SER A 457 -3.76 -8.06 -2.74
C SER A 457 -4.31 -8.35 -1.35
N CYS A 458 -4.02 -9.52 -0.76
CA CYS A 458 -4.69 -9.98 0.45
C CYS A 458 -3.77 -9.98 1.67
N ALA A 459 -4.28 -9.45 2.79
CA ALA A 459 -3.56 -9.34 4.07
C ALA A 459 -3.86 -10.56 4.99
N PRO A 460 -2.91 -11.51 5.18
CA PRO A 460 -3.17 -12.72 5.94
C PRO A 460 -3.48 -12.47 7.42
N LYS A 461 -2.83 -11.50 8.07
CA LYS A 461 -3.15 -11.08 9.45
C LYS A 461 -4.63 -10.79 9.74
N TYR A 462 -5.46 -10.51 8.74
CA TYR A 462 -6.91 -10.34 8.93
C TYR A 462 -7.61 -11.64 9.31
N ILE A 463 -6.95 -12.80 9.14
CA ILE A 463 -7.40 -14.06 9.72
C ILE A 463 -7.41 -13.99 11.26
N GLN A 464 -6.39 -13.38 11.87
CA GLN A 464 -6.30 -13.23 13.32
C GLN A 464 -7.14 -12.06 13.83
N SER A 465 -7.07 -10.90 13.16
CA SER A 465 -7.72 -9.68 13.65
C SER A 465 -9.18 -9.54 13.22
N VAL A 466 -9.50 -9.84 11.97
CA VAL A 466 -10.84 -9.58 11.40
C VAL A 466 -11.77 -10.79 11.48
N ALA A 467 -11.28 -12.03 11.39
CA ALA A 467 -12.17 -13.19 11.42
C ALA A 467 -12.95 -13.34 12.75
N PRO A 468 -12.32 -13.20 13.94
CA PRO A 468 -13.05 -13.21 15.21
C PRO A 468 -14.07 -12.09 15.30
N GLU A 469 -13.65 -10.88 14.94
CA GLU A 469 -14.50 -9.69 14.82
C GLU A 469 -15.72 -9.97 13.91
N ALA A 470 -15.49 -10.37 12.65
CA ALA A 470 -16.55 -10.68 11.69
C ALA A 470 -17.51 -11.75 12.21
N ALA A 471 -17.03 -12.72 12.98
CA ALA A 471 -17.88 -13.74 13.57
C ALA A 471 -18.84 -13.17 14.62
N GLU A 472 -18.38 -12.18 15.40
CA GLU A 472 -19.21 -11.47 16.38
C GLU A 472 -20.20 -10.51 15.71
N ALA A 473 -19.77 -9.71 14.73
CA ALA A 473 -20.64 -8.71 14.11
C ALA A 473 -21.59 -9.27 13.07
N TYR A 474 -21.20 -10.30 12.32
CA TYR A 474 -21.93 -10.78 11.14
C TYR A 474 -22.24 -12.28 11.20
N GLY A 475 -21.73 -12.98 12.21
CA GLY A 475 -21.91 -14.41 12.40
C GLY A 475 -20.75 -15.24 11.84
N PRO A 476 -20.55 -16.46 12.36
CA PRO A 476 -19.41 -17.30 12.02
C PRO A 476 -19.35 -17.68 10.54
N GLN A 477 -20.48 -17.74 9.84
CA GLN A 477 -20.50 -18.02 8.40
C GLN A 477 -19.70 -16.97 7.62
N VAL A 478 -19.89 -15.68 7.92
CA VAL A 478 -19.20 -14.58 7.24
C VAL A 478 -17.70 -14.66 7.51
N ALA A 479 -17.30 -14.84 8.77
CA ALA A 479 -15.90 -15.01 9.15
C ALA A 479 -15.20 -16.17 8.41
N ASN A 480 -15.91 -17.28 8.18
CA ASN A 480 -15.34 -18.46 7.54
C ASN A 480 -15.35 -18.42 6.01
N THR A 481 -16.13 -17.53 5.37
CA THR A 481 -16.34 -17.56 3.90
C THR A 481 -16.01 -16.25 3.18
N PHE A 482 -15.93 -15.12 3.89
CA PHE A 482 -15.66 -13.80 3.32
C PHE A 482 -14.25 -13.29 3.64
N VAL A 483 -13.68 -13.69 4.78
CA VAL A 483 -12.42 -13.13 5.30
C VAL A 483 -11.22 -13.84 4.69
N VAL A 484 -10.42 -13.08 3.94
CA VAL A 484 -9.20 -13.54 3.26
C VAL A 484 -9.43 -14.85 2.49
N PRO A 485 -10.37 -14.91 1.52
CA PRO A 485 -10.77 -16.15 0.85
C PRO A 485 -9.84 -16.49 -0.33
N VAL A 486 -8.55 -16.63 -0.02
CA VAL A 486 -7.47 -16.76 -1.01
C VAL A 486 -7.64 -17.99 -1.88
N LYS A 487 -7.90 -19.17 -1.28
CA LYS A 487 -8.02 -20.43 -2.05
C LYS A 487 -9.21 -20.37 -2.98
N SER A 488 -10.36 -19.89 -2.51
CA SER A 488 -11.57 -19.77 -3.31
C SER A 488 -11.43 -18.77 -4.47
N LEU A 489 -10.72 -17.66 -4.25
CA LEU A 489 -10.40 -16.70 -5.33
C LEU A 489 -9.47 -17.33 -6.39
N LEU A 490 -8.43 -18.03 -5.96
CA LEU A 490 -7.50 -18.73 -6.86
C LEU A 490 -8.20 -19.84 -7.66
N ASP A 491 -9.05 -20.64 -7.01
CA ASP A 491 -9.82 -21.70 -7.66
C ASP A 491 -10.81 -21.16 -8.68
N ALA A 492 -11.33 -19.94 -8.46
CA ALA A 492 -12.16 -19.26 -9.43
C ALA A 492 -11.36 -18.72 -10.65
N GLY A 493 -10.02 -18.71 -10.58
CA GLY A 493 -9.14 -18.17 -11.60
C GLY A 493 -8.80 -16.69 -11.44
N ALA A 494 -9.08 -16.08 -10.28
CA ALA A 494 -8.65 -14.72 -9.98
C ALA A 494 -7.15 -14.69 -9.65
N LYS A 495 -6.53 -13.52 -9.83
CA LYS A 495 -5.14 -13.30 -9.41
C LYS A 495 -5.13 -12.89 -7.95
N VAL A 496 -4.28 -13.53 -7.14
CA VAL A 496 -4.13 -13.19 -5.72
C VAL A 496 -2.65 -13.04 -5.39
N VAL A 497 -2.30 -11.98 -4.67
CA VAL A 497 -0.93 -11.64 -4.25
C VAL A 497 -0.92 -11.32 -2.76
N TYR A 498 0.27 -11.33 -2.17
CA TYR A 498 0.47 -11.11 -0.73
C TYR A 498 0.69 -9.62 -0.42
N GLU A 499 0.02 -9.13 0.62
CA GLU A 499 0.35 -7.88 1.31
C GLU A 499 0.43 -8.05 2.82
N ALA A 500 1.17 -7.15 3.45
CA ALA A 500 1.24 -7.03 4.90
C ALA A 500 0.27 -6.00 5.51
N ASP A 501 -0.02 -4.94 4.77
CA ASP A 501 -0.70 -3.72 5.22
C ASP A 501 0.05 -2.95 6.34
N ARG A 502 0.11 -3.46 7.58
CA ARG A 502 0.75 -2.83 8.76
C ARG A 502 1.36 -3.89 9.66
N ASP A 503 2.39 -3.52 10.44
CA ASP A 503 2.98 -4.30 11.55
C ASP A 503 3.21 -5.78 11.19
N THR A 504 4.16 -6.05 10.30
CA THR A 504 4.33 -7.38 9.68
C THR A 504 5.71 -8.01 9.93
N TYR A 505 5.65 -9.33 10.00
CA TYR A 505 6.72 -10.24 9.67
C TYR A 505 6.23 -11.19 8.58
N VAL A 506 6.75 -11.07 7.36
CA VAL A 506 6.24 -11.78 6.17
C VAL A 506 6.10 -13.30 6.37
N TRP A 507 7.02 -13.92 7.10
CA TRP A 507 7.00 -15.35 7.32
C TRP A 507 5.85 -15.80 8.24
N GLU A 508 5.45 -14.96 9.20
CA GLU A 508 4.25 -15.19 10.01
C GLU A 508 2.98 -15.08 9.16
N ASP A 509 2.91 -14.08 8.29
CA ASP A 509 1.77 -13.94 7.38
C ASP A 509 1.66 -15.13 6.39
N LEU A 510 2.79 -15.64 5.89
CA LEU A 510 2.78 -16.85 5.05
C LEU A 510 2.35 -18.08 5.85
N GLU A 511 2.75 -18.20 7.12
CA GLU A 511 2.24 -19.25 8.01
C GLU A 511 0.71 -19.17 8.16
N LEU A 512 0.16 -17.98 8.38
CA LEU A 512 -1.29 -17.79 8.55
C LEU A 512 -2.11 -18.24 7.35
N LEU A 513 -1.59 -18.06 6.13
CA LEU A 513 -2.22 -18.57 4.91
C LEU A 513 -2.33 -20.11 4.89
N MET A 514 -1.45 -20.81 5.61
CA MET A 514 -1.41 -22.28 5.69
C MET A 514 -2.17 -22.80 6.92
N THR A 515 -2.02 -22.15 8.07
CA THR A 515 -2.58 -22.63 9.34
C THR A 515 -4.00 -22.12 9.57
N ARG A 516 -4.25 -20.87 9.16
CA ARG A 516 -5.50 -20.11 9.35
C ARG A 516 -5.89 -19.95 10.84
N LYS A 517 -4.92 -19.95 11.75
CA LYS A 517 -5.13 -19.87 13.21
C LYS A 517 -5.19 -18.41 13.67
N ASP A 518 -6.14 -18.09 14.54
CA ASP A 518 -6.10 -16.83 15.32
C ASP A 518 -5.13 -16.93 16.51
N GLU A 519 -5.03 -15.85 17.30
CA GLU A 519 -4.14 -15.77 18.47
C GLU A 519 -4.47 -16.83 19.55
N ASP A 520 -5.73 -17.27 19.63
CA ASP A 520 -6.19 -18.32 20.55
C ASP A 520 -6.05 -19.74 19.95
N GLY A 521 -5.49 -19.86 18.74
CA GLY A 521 -5.30 -21.10 18.02
C GLY A 521 -6.55 -21.64 17.32
N LYS A 522 -7.66 -20.90 17.32
CA LYS A 522 -8.88 -21.28 16.59
C LYS A 522 -8.68 -21.09 15.10
N VAL A 523 -9.16 -22.06 14.33
CA VAL A 523 -9.02 -22.05 12.87
C VAL A 523 -10.24 -21.41 12.23
N TRP A 524 -10.03 -20.38 11.41
CA TRP A 524 -11.07 -19.73 10.62
C TRP A 524 -10.97 -20.13 9.16
N GLY A 525 -12.08 -20.47 8.51
CA GLY A 525 -12.11 -20.82 7.08
C GLY A 525 -11.07 -21.88 6.69
N PRO A 526 -11.07 -23.08 7.30
CA PRO A 526 -10.06 -24.11 7.04
C PRO A 526 -9.97 -24.53 5.56
N GLN A 527 -11.04 -24.35 4.78
CA GLN A 527 -11.06 -24.58 3.34
C GLN A 527 -10.25 -23.55 2.54
N GLU A 528 -9.91 -22.40 3.13
CA GLU A 528 -9.13 -21.33 2.50
C GLU A 528 -7.62 -21.51 2.65
N ARG A 529 -7.16 -22.60 3.28
CA ARG A 529 -5.73 -22.90 3.40
C ARG A 529 -5.11 -23.10 2.02
N ILE A 530 -3.91 -22.53 1.85
CA ILE A 530 -3.09 -22.73 0.65
C ILE A 530 -1.80 -23.47 0.99
N ASP A 531 -1.16 -24.04 -0.03
CA ASP A 531 0.16 -24.65 0.11
C ASP A 531 1.30 -23.62 0.07
N LYS A 532 2.49 -24.07 0.46
CA LYS A 532 3.73 -23.28 0.49
C LYS A 532 4.13 -22.73 -0.88
N THR A 533 3.95 -23.51 -1.94
CA THR A 533 4.29 -23.07 -3.30
C THR A 533 3.43 -21.89 -3.71
N THR A 534 2.13 -21.95 -3.40
CA THR A 534 1.16 -20.89 -3.66
C THR A 534 1.51 -19.65 -2.83
N ALA A 535 1.73 -19.81 -1.54
CA ALA A 535 2.10 -18.72 -0.63
C ALA A 535 3.39 -18.01 -1.08
N LEU A 536 4.44 -18.74 -1.45
CA LEU A 536 5.68 -18.13 -1.93
C LEU A 536 5.49 -17.43 -3.28
N LYS A 537 4.70 -17.99 -4.21
CA LYS A 537 4.39 -17.33 -5.49
C LYS A 537 3.61 -16.03 -5.29
N MET A 538 2.68 -15.99 -4.35
CA MET A 538 1.93 -14.77 -3.98
C MET A 538 2.85 -13.63 -3.55
N ALA A 539 3.94 -13.93 -2.84
CA ALA A 539 4.91 -12.95 -2.35
C ALA A 539 6.12 -12.73 -3.29
N THR A 540 6.14 -13.37 -4.47
CA THR A 540 7.27 -13.27 -5.41
C THR A 540 6.78 -13.12 -6.86
N ARG A 541 6.62 -14.23 -7.60
CA ARG A 541 6.33 -14.24 -9.03
C ARG A 541 5.03 -13.54 -9.38
N TRP A 542 3.97 -13.75 -8.60
CA TRP A 542 2.68 -13.12 -8.87
C TRP A 542 2.67 -11.66 -8.43
N ALA A 543 3.32 -11.34 -7.30
CA ALA A 543 3.51 -9.97 -6.85
C ALA A 543 4.33 -9.13 -7.85
N SER A 544 5.26 -9.73 -8.62
CA SER A 544 6.00 -8.99 -9.66
C SER A 544 5.10 -8.52 -10.82
N GLU A 545 3.98 -9.21 -11.07
CA GLU A 545 2.93 -8.73 -11.97
C GLU A 545 2.19 -7.52 -11.40
N TYR A 546 1.89 -7.51 -10.09
CA TYR A 546 1.23 -6.38 -9.41
C TYR A 546 2.08 -5.10 -9.52
N VAL A 547 3.39 -5.22 -9.30
CA VAL A 547 4.32 -4.07 -9.39
C VAL A 547 4.76 -3.75 -10.82
N LEU A 548 4.13 -4.37 -11.84
CA LEU A 548 4.34 -4.12 -13.27
C LEU A 548 5.76 -4.40 -13.80
N LYS A 549 6.51 -5.30 -13.16
CA LYS A 549 7.85 -5.72 -13.59
C LYS A 549 8.06 -7.26 -13.61
N PRO A 550 7.12 -8.09 -14.09
CA PRO A 550 7.25 -9.55 -14.04
C PRO A 550 8.41 -10.10 -14.86
N GLN A 551 8.85 -9.38 -15.89
CA GLN A 551 9.99 -9.70 -16.74
C GLN A 551 11.34 -9.46 -16.05
N LEU A 552 11.36 -8.71 -14.94
CA LEU A 552 12.59 -8.37 -14.22
C LEU A 552 12.65 -8.93 -12.80
N LEU A 553 11.50 -9.12 -12.13
CA LEU A 553 11.40 -9.44 -10.71
C LEU A 553 10.59 -10.72 -10.45
N GLY A 554 10.64 -11.19 -9.20
CA GLY A 554 9.75 -12.22 -8.64
C GLY A 554 10.16 -13.68 -8.89
N SER A 555 11.29 -13.92 -9.56
CA SER A 555 11.83 -15.27 -9.73
C SER A 555 13.34 -15.24 -9.99
N ILE A 556 14.00 -16.33 -9.66
CA ILE A 556 15.43 -16.55 -9.90
C ILE A 556 15.57 -17.24 -11.25
N GLU A 557 15.63 -16.43 -12.30
CA GLU A 557 15.77 -16.87 -13.69
C GLU A 557 16.88 -16.07 -14.37
N THR A 558 17.69 -16.71 -15.23
CA THR A 558 18.74 -16.03 -15.99
C THR A 558 18.19 -14.81 -16.74
N GLY A 559 18.88 -13.67 -16.62
CA GLY A 559 18.51 -12.40 -17.25
C GLY A 559 17.61 -11.48 -16.42
N LYS A 560 16.98 -12.00 -15.34
CA LYS A 560 16.23 -11.20 -14.36
C LYS A 560 17.17 -10.52 -13.37
N LEU A 561 16.64 -9.51 -12.66
CA LEU A 561 17.39 -8.80 -11.63
C LEU A 561 17.70 -9.74 -10.47
N ALA A 562 18.92 -9.64 -9.95
CA ALA A 562 19.44 -10.47 -8.88
C ALA A 562 18.87 -10.01 -7.53
N ASP A 563 17.65 -10.47 -7.26
CA ASP A 563 16.88 -10.23 -6.06
C ASP A 563 16.58 -11.56 -5.37
N LEU A 564 17.15 -11.79 -4.19
CA LEU A 564 16.99 -13.05 -3.43
C LEU A 564 17.18 -12.86 -1.93
N ALA A 565 16.70 -13.82 -1.16
CA ALA A 565 17.03 -13.98 0.24
C ALA A 565 17.51 -15.41 0.51
N VAL A 566 18.61 -15.54 1.25
CA VAL A 566 19.06 -16.81 1.85
C VAL A 566 18.40 -16.93 3.22
N ILE A 567 17.73 -18.04 3.47
CA ILE A 567 17.01 -18.29 4.72
C ILE A 567 17.63 -19.45 5.51
N ASP A 568 17.44 -19.44 6.83
CA ASP A 568 18.06 -20.40 7.76
C ASP A 568 17.38 -21.78 7.82
N ARG A 569 16.14 -21.89 7.34
CA ARG A 569 15.34 -23.12 7.30
C ARG A 569 14.97 -23.50 5.88
N ASP A 570 14.72 -24.79 5.64
CA ASP A 570 14.16 -25.26 4.38
C ASP A 570 12.65 -25.02 4.34
N TYR A 571 12.27 -23.90 3.71
CA TYR A 571 10.88 -23.46 3.57
C TYR A 571 9.94 -24.57 3.11
N MET A 572 10.37 -25.47 2.22
CA MET A 572 9.47 -26.50 1.68
C MET A 572 9.23 -27.66 2.66
N THR A 573 10.15 -27.94 3.58
CA THR A 573 10.12 -29.18 4.39
C THR A 573 9.77 -28.97 5.86
N ILE A 574 9.97 -27.77 6.43
CA ILE A 574 9.54 -27.48 7.80
C ILE A 574 8.01 -27.62 7.98
N PRO A 575 7.46 -27.84 9.18
CA PRO A 575 6.02 -27.72 9.42
C PRO A 575 5.47 -26.32 9.06
N ALA A 576 4.17 -26.22 8.74
CA ALA A 576 3.55 -24.93 8.45
C ALA A 576 3.64 -23.98 9.64
N GLU A 577 3.42 -24.50 10.85
CA GLU A 577 3.52 -23.81 12.15
C GLU A 577 4.93 -23.34 12.53
N GLN A 578 5.94 -23.62 11.71
CA GLN A 578 7.32 -23.17 11.93
C GLN A 578 7.78 -22.22 10.83
N VAL A 579 6.88 -21.84 9.90
CA VAL A 579 7.22 -20.89 8.84
C VAL A 579 7.48 -19.52 9.47
N SER A 580 6.73 -19.12 10.50
CA SER A 580 6.97 -17.90 11.28
C SER A 580 8.33 -17.83 11.98
N ASP A 581 9.08 -18.94 12.09
CA ASP A 581 10.40 -18.91 12.69
C ASP A 581 11.53 -18.55 11.71
N ILE A 582 11.26 -18.56 10.39
CA ILE A 582 12.27 -18.40 9.32
C ILE A 582 12.97 -17.04 9.41
N GLN A 583 14.29 -17.03 9.48
CA GLN A 583 15.08 -15.80 9.44
C GLN A 583 15.91 -15.71 8.15
N ALA A 584 15.92 -14.52 7.53
CA ALA A 584 16.87 -14.24 6.46
C ALA A 584 18.28 -14.16 7.07
N GLN A 585 19.24 -14.79 6.38
CA GLN A 585 20.66 -14.76 6.71
C GLN A 585 21.42 -13.77 5.82
N LEU A 586 20.91 -13.54 4.61
CA LEU A 586 21.47 -12.65 3.62
C LEU A 586 20.38 -12.24 2.64
N THR A 587 20.32 -10.95 2.29
CA THR A 587 19.39 -10.43 1.27
C THR A 587 20.19 -9.70 0.21
N VAL A 588 19.91 -9.99 -1.06
CA VAL A 588 20.49 -9.33 -2.22
C VAL A 588 19.37 -8.61 -2.96
N MET A 589 19.60 -7.33 -3.26
CA MET A 589 18.75 -6.52 -4.11
C MET A 589 19.62 -5.90 -5.20
N ASP A 590 19.19 -5.99 -6.45
CA ASP A 590 19.93 -5.39 -7.58
C ASP A 590 21.38 -5.89 -7.68
N GLY A 591 21.61 -7.16 -7.34
CA GLY A 591 22.94 -7.78 -7.31
C GLY A 591 23.86 -7.30 -6.18
N LYS A 592 23.36 -6.48 -5.25
CA LYS A 592 24.11 -6.00 -4.08
C LYS A 592 23.58 -6.66 -2.81
N VAL A 593 24.50 -7.09 -1.95
CA VAL A 593 24.14 -7.55 -0.60
C VAL A 593 23.67 -6.34 0.21
N VAL A 594 22.39 -6.31 0.57
CA VAL A 594 21.74 -5.22 1.32
C VAL A 594 21.49 -5.57 2.79
N PHE A 595 21.62 -6.85 3.13
CA PHE A 595 21.53 -7.34 4.49
C PHE A 595 22.38 -8.61 4.65
N VAL A 596 23.03 -8.74 5.80
CA VAL A 596 23.70 -9.95 6.28
C VAL A 596 23.43 -10.06 7.77
N GLN A 597 22.94 -11.20 8.23
CA GLN A 597 22.81 -11.47 9.66
C GLN A 597 24.23 -11.58 10.25
N THR A 598 24.60 -10.62 11.10
CA THR A 598 25.82 -10.71 11.90
C THR A 598 25.51 -11.54 13.14
N GLY A 599 26.18 -12.69 13.27
CA GLY A 599 26.06 -13.57 14.43
C GLY A 599 26.70 -13.03 15.69
#